data_AF-A0A1S2VME0-F1
#
_entry.id   AF-A0A1S2VME0-F1
#
_cell.length_a   1.000
_cell.length_b   1.000
_cell.length_c   1.000
_cell.angle_alpha   90.00
_cell.angle_beta   90.00
_cell.angle_gamma   90.00
#
_symmetry.space_group_name_H-M   'P 1'
#
loop_
_entity.id
_entity.type
_entity.pdbx_description
1 polymer ?
#
loop_
_entity_poly.entity_id
_entity_poly.type
_entity_poly.pdbx_seq_one_letter_code
_entity_poly.pdbx_strand_id
1 'polypeptide(L)'
;MNIGDKIRMLRAKEQGVITRFLAGNQVEIEIEDGFRIPVMRSEIVVVSPMETERLVKPAGITPQKQVTASNIVSNNGVYLAFVAQNDREFALHLVNNTDWDLPFAVAEERGSMVNGLHNGILRGKTQVKLNEMYSFSTFDDWPTFLVQVIWSRAGRNAFRPPLVKRVKCRAQTFHTSKSTVPVLNQSGHLYQLDDEKETAPQNVQTARPVTVKPEQLKAEMLKPKGETAAPVSFERPSAVVDLHVEALLPKGQGNRSNAELLELQLTTFEKLLEDAIATGMNEITFIHGVGSGTLRTEIHRRLGRHPHVRFFEDAQKQKFGYGATKVAIK
;
A
#
# COMPACT_ATOMS: atom_id res chain seq x y z
N MET A 1 -32.03 17.04 -16.79
CA MET A 1 -32.70 18.24 -17.33
C MET A 1 -33.60 18.80 -16.24
N ASN A 2 -32.99 19.59 -15.39
CA ASN A 2 -33.61 20.41 -14.37
C ASN A 2 -33.32 21.88 -14.67
N ILE A 3 -34.08 22.78 -14.05
CA ILE A 3 -33.77 24.21 -14.04
C ILE A 3 -32.38 24.39 -13.41
N GLY A 4 -31.49 25.11 -14.10
CA GLY A 4 -30.08 25.28 -13.71
C GLY A 4 -29.08 24.34 -14.42
N ASP A 5 -29.54 23.34 -15.19
CA ASP A 5 -28.63 22.49 -15.98
C ASP A 5 -28.00 23.29 -17.13
N LYS A 6 -26.67 23.15 -17.31
CA LYS A 6 -25.98 23.62 -18.53
C LYS A 6 -26.35 22.71 -19.70
N ILE A 7 -26.84 23.30 -20.77
CA ILE A 7 -27.23 22.62 -21.99
C ILE A 7 -26.46 23.17 -23.19
N ARG A 8 -26.31 22.34 -24.22
CA ARG A 8 -25.78 22.70 -25.53
C ARG A 8 -26.87 22.44 -26.57
N MET A 9 -27.05 23.38 -27.49
CA MET A 9 -28.00 23.19 -28.59
C MET A 9 -27.45 22.20 -29.64
N LEU A 10 -28.32 21.39 -30.24
CA LEU A 10 -27.94 20.41 -31.27
C LEU A 10 -27.62 21.06 -32.61
N ARG A 11 -28.27 22.18 -32.93
CA ARG A 11 -28.20 22.87 -34.23
C ARG A 11 -27.44 24.18 -34.18
N ALA A 12 -27.09 24.66 -33.00
CA ALA A 12 -26.38 25.90 -32.77
C ALA A 12 -25.16 25.65 -31.86
N LYS A 13 -24.10 26.44 -32.02
CA LYS A 13 -22.87 26.30 -31.23
C LYS A 13 -22.99 26.87 -29.82
N GLU A 14 -24.11 27.52 -29.52
CA GLU A 14 -24.35 28.21 -28.26
C GLU A 14 -24.68 27.23 -27.13
N GLN A 15 -24.24 27.61 -25.93
CA GLN A 15 -24.55 26.94 -24.68
C GLN A 15 -25.41 27.87 -23.84
N GLY A 16 -26.27 27.28 -23.02
CA GLY A 16 -27.16 28.04 -22.16
C GLY A 16 -27.52 27.28 -20.91
N VAL A 17 -28.24 27.94 -20.01
CA VAL A 17 -28.76 27.38 -18.78
C VAL A 17 -30.27 27.36 -18.84
N ILE A 18 -30.89 26.25 -18.43
CA ILE A 18 -32.35 26.16 -18.35
C ILE A 18 -32.86 27.09 -17.25
N THR A 19 -33.69 28.10 -17.60
CA THR A 19 -34.32 29.00 -16.64
C THR A 19 -35.72 28.52 -16.25
N ARG A 20 -36.48 27.97 -17.21
CA ARG A 20 -37.89 27.60 -16.99
C ARG A 20 -38.40 26.58 -18.01
N PHE A 21 -39.38 25.78 -17.62
CA PHE A 21 -40.15 24.92 -18.53
C PHE A 21 -41.43 25.62 -19.02
N LEU A 22 -41.69 25.56 -20.33
CA LEU A 22 -42.87 26.14 -20.99
C LEU A 22 -43.85 25.03 -21.42
N ALA A 23 -45.08 25.40 -21.74
CA ALA A 23 -46.07 24.47 -22.29
C ALA A 23 -45.66 24.00 -23.70
N GLY A 24 -46.06 22.80 -24.10
CA GLY A 24 -45.77 22.28 -25.45
C GLY A 24 -44.35 21.75 -25.65
N ASN A 25 -43.72 21.19 -24.61
CA ASN A 25 -42.39 20.58 -24.65
C ASN A 25 -41.25 21.56 -25.01
N GLN A 26 -41.46 22.85 -24.72
CA GLN A 26 -40.49 23.93 -24.86
C GLN A 26 -39.81 24.23 -23.52
N VAL A 27 -38.58 24.71 -23.61
CA VAL A 27 -37.73 25.08 -22.47
C VAL A 27 -37.16 26.47 -22.75
N GLU A 28 -37.25 27.35 -21.76
CA GLU A 28 -36.59 28.65 -21.81
C GLU A 28 -35.13 28.48 -21.37
N ILE A 29 -34.21 28.97 -22.20
CA ILE A 29 -32.78 28.93 -21.95
C ILE A 29 -32.22 30.35 -21.93
N GLU A 30 -31.27 30.61 -21.03
CA GLU A 30 -30.47 31.83 -21.00
C GLU A 30 -29.08 31.51 -21.57
N ILE A 31 -28.72 32.16 -22.68
CA ILE A 31 -27.40 32.01 -23.32
C ILE A 31 -26.35 32.88 -22.62
N GLU A 32 -25.06 32.67 -22.91
CA GLU A 32 -23.95 33.42 -22.28
C GLU A 32 -24.05 34.95 -22.44
N ASP A 33 -24.70 35.41 -23.51
CA ASP A 33 -24.96 36.84 -23.76
C ASP A 33 -26.15 37.42 -22.97
N GLY A 34 -26.78 36.64 -22.07
CA GLY A 34 -27.87 37.07 -21.19
C GLY A 34 -29.25 37.14 -21.85
N PHE A 35 -29.39 36.68 -23.10
CA PHE A 35 -30.68 36.61 -23.80
C PHE A 35 -31.45 35.32 -23.46
N ARG A 36 -32.78 35.44 -23.34
CA ARG A 36 -33.69 34.32 -23.06
C ARG A 36 -34.46 33.92 -24.29
N ILE A 37 -34.32 32.66 -24.70
CA ILE A 37 -34.91 32.14 -25.93
C ILE A 37 -35.66 30.84 -25.63
N PRO A 38 -36.90 30.68 -26.11
CA PRO A 38 -37.62 29.42 -26.02
C PRO A 38 -37.12 28.44 -27.08
N VAL A 39 -36.66 27.27 -26.65
CA VAL A 39 -36.16 26.19 -27.52
C VAL A 39 -36.90 24.89 -27.24
N MET A 40 -36.98 24.01 -28.24
CA MET A 40 -37.61 22.71 -28.07
C MET A 40 -36.71 21.81 -27.23
N ARG A 41 -37.31 21.01 -26.32
CA ARG A 41 -36.54 20.05 -25.50
C ARG A 41 -35.74 19.05 -26.34
N SER A 42 -36.20 18.73 -27.55
CA SER A 42 -35.52 17.85 -28.51
C SER A 42 -34.29 18.49 -29.18
N GLU A 43 -34.11 19.80 -29.07
CA GLU A 43 -33.01 20.54 -29.70
C GLU A 43 -31.87 20.88 -28.73
N ILE A 44 -31.97 20.40 -27.48
CA ILE A 44 -30.98 20.65 -26.43
C ILE A 44 -30.47 19.35 -25.81
N VAL A 45 -29.20 19.34 -25.40
CA VAL A 45 -28.54 18.21 -24.72
C VAL A 45 -27.86 18.72 -23.46
N VAL A 46 -27.99 18.01 -22.33
CA VAL A 46 -27.32 18.36 -21.08
C VAL A 46 -25.83 18.14 -21.21
N VAL A 47 -25.04 19.16 -20.93
CA VAL A 47 -23.59 19.05 -20.82
C VAL A 47 -23.25 18.79 -19.37
N SER A 48 -22.85 17.56 -19.07
CA SER A 48 -22.30 17.24 -17.75
C SER A 48 -20.86 17.78 -17.68
N PRO A 49 -20.41 18.37 -16.55
CA PRO A 49 -19.03 18.81 -16.38
C PRO A 49 -17.99 17.70 -16.65
N MET A 50 -18.39 16.42 -16.57
CA MET A 50 -17.54 15.26 -16.86
C MET A 50 -17.42 14.90 -18.36
N GLU A 51 -18.23 15.47 -19.26
CA GLU A 51 -18.12 15.21 -20.71
C GLU A 51 -17.03 16.04 -21.37
N THR A 52 -16.72 17.23 -20.84
CA THR A 52 -15.72 18.15 -21.40
C THR A 52 -14.32 17.53 -21.41
N GLU A 53 -14.03 16.61 -20.50
CA GLU A 53 -12.73 15.91 -20.41
C GLU A 53 -12.58 14.76 -21.42
N ARG A 54 -13.69 14.24 -21.98
CA ARG A 54 -13.65 13.02 -22.81
C ARG A 54 -13.72 13.25 -24.32
N LEU A 55 -14.18 14.42 -24.76
CA LEU A 55 -14.51 14.66 -26.18
C LEU A 55 -13.52 15.59 -26.92
N VAL A 56 -12.55 16.20 -26.23
CA VAL A 56 -11.54 17.08 -26.86
C VAL A 56 -10.16 16.42 -26.89
N LYS A 57 -10.03 15.28 -27.57
CA LYS A 57 -8.73 14.87 -28.15
C LYS A 57 -8.94 14.19 -29.51
N PRO A 58 -8.61 14.87 -30.63
CA PRO A 58 -8.41 14.19 -31.89
C PRO A 58 -7.20 13.27 -31.76
N ALA A 59 -7.31 12.04 -32.27
CA ALA A 59 -6.21 11.09 -32.35
C ALA A 59 -5.14 11.62 -33.33
N GLY A 60 -4.15 12.33 -32.79
CA GLY A 60 -2.91 12.67 -33.48
C GLY A 60 -1.81 11.71 -33.02
N ILE A 61 -1.30 10.89 -33.95
CA ILE A 61 -0.09 10.10 -33.74
C ILE A 61 1.09 11.07 -33.75
N THR A 62 1.68 11.33 -32.58
CA THR A 62 2.99 11.99 -32.47
C THR A 62 4.03 10.97 -31.98
N PRO A 63 5.26 11.00 -32.54
CA PRO A 63 6.29 10.01 -32.24
C PRO A 63 6.69 10.08 -30.77
N GLN A 64 6.78 8.89 -30.20
CA GLN A 64 6.98 8.58 -28.80
C GLN A 64 8.30 9.20 -28.30
N LYS A 65 8.20 10.32 -27.58
CA LYS A 65 9.30 10.83 -26.76
C LYS A 65 9.49 9.80 -25.65
N GLN A 66 10.65 9.14 -25.63
CA GLN A 66 11.06 8.23 -24.56
C GLN A 66 10.90 8.95 -23.22
N VAL A 67 9.85 8.60 -22.50
CA VAL A 67 9.69 8.94 -21.10
C VAL A 67 10.55 7.92 -20.36
N THR A 68 11.69 8.37 -19.88
CA THR A 68 12.42 7.70 -18.81
C THR A 68 11.42 7.33 -17.72
N ALA A 69 11.34 6.04 -17.40
CA ALA A 69 10.42 5.49 -16.41
C ALA A 69 10.51 6.27 -15.09
N SER A 70 9.58 7.19 -14.89
CA SER A 70 9.19 7.59 -13.54
C SER A 70 8.37 6.42 -13.00
N ASN A 71 8.75 5.93 -11.83
CA ASN A 71 8.03 4.88 -11.13
C ASN A 71 6.58 5.34 -10.92
N ILE A 72 5.67 4.88 -11.78
CA ILE A 72 4.23 4.94 -11.53
C ILE A 72 4.00 3.89 -10.44
N VAL A 73 4.21 4.31 -9.20
CA VAL A 73 3.63 3.66 -8.03
C VAL A 73 2.14 3.56 -8.34
N SER A 74 1.64 2.33 -8.38
CA SER A 74 0.29 1.95 -8.84
C SER A 74 -0.75 3.05 -8.62
N ASN A 75 -1.37 3.53 -9.71
CA ASN A 75 -2.41 4.57 -9.73
C ASN A 75 -3.72 4.19 -9.02
N ASN A 76 -3.70 3.20 -8.13
CA ASN A 76 -4.81 2.76 -7.30
C ASN A 76 -4.23 2.45 -5.92
N GLY A 77 -4.71 3.17 -4.90
CA GLY A 77 -4.29 2.94 -3.52
C GLY A 77 -4.88 3.92 -2.52
N VAL A 78 -4.52 3.74 -1.27
CA VAL A 78 -4.89 4.64 -0.16
C VAL A 78 -3.64 5.38 0.29
N TYR A 79 -3.71 6.70 0.40
CA TYR A 79 -2.54 7.53 0.67
C TYR A 79 -2.79 8.51 1.81
N LEU A 80 -1.76 8.77 2.58
CA LEU A 80 -1.66 9.94 3.44
C LEU A 80 -0.84 11.00 2.70
N ALA A 81 -1.43 12.18 2.47
CA ALA A 81 -0.84 13.23 1.65
C ALA A 81 -0.68 14.54 2.43
N PHE A 82 0.51 15.14 2.35
CA PHE A 82 0.79 16.46 2.88
C PHE A 82 0.83 17.46 1.73
N VAL A 83 -0.13 18.38 1.72
CA VAL A 83 -0.28 19.37 0.65
C VAL A 83 0.03 20.74 1.21
N ALA A 84 1.00 21.45 0.61
CA ALA A 84 1.37 22.78 1.03
C ALA A 84 0.16 23.73 0.92
N GLN A 85 -0.17 24.42 2.01
CA GLN A 85 -1.14 25.52 2.00
C GLN A 85 -0.45 26.87 1.79
N ASN A 86 0.79 26.97 2.26
CA ASN A 86 1.68 28.10 2.07
C ASN A 86 3.14 27.59 2.10
N ASP A 87 4.11 28.50 2.11
CA ASP A 87 5.54 28.16 2.09
C ASP A 87 6.04 27.41 3.34
N ARG A 88 5.23 27.34 4.41
CA ARG A 88 5.64 26.81 5.72
C ARG A 88 4.76 25.68 6.25
N GLU A 89 3.50 25.63 5.84
CA GLU A 89 2.48 24.77 6.44
C GLU A 89 1.90 23.79 5.42
N PHE A 90 1.71 22.56 5.89
CA PHE A 90 1.09 21.49 5.16
C PHE A 90 -0.27 21.13 5.76
N ALA A 91 -1.28 20.99 4.91
CA ALA A 91 -2.53 20.36 5.25
C ALA A 91 -2.44 18.85 5.01
N LEU A 92 -2.87 18.07 5.99
CA LEU A 92 -2.91 16.63 5.91
C LEU A 92 -4.22 16.16 5.28
N HIS A 93 -4.11 15.23 4.33
CA HIS A 93 -5.25 14.65 3.63
C HIS A 93 -5.15 13.13 3.65
N LEU A 94 -6.28 12.47 3.87
CA LEU A 94 -6.43 11.05 3.59
C LEU A 94 -7.09 10.90 2.22
N VAL A 95 -6.43 10.19 1.31
CA VAL A 95 -6.81 10.09 -0.10
C VAL A 95 -7.14 8.65 -0.43
N ASN A 96 -8.34 8.43 -0.94
CA ASN A 96 -8.79 7.14 -1.43
C ASN A 96 -8.86 7.19 -2.96
N ASN A 97 -7.82 6.67 -3.61
CA ASN A 97 -7.81 6.50 -5.06
C ASN A 97 -8.25 5.08 -5.46
N THR A 98 -9.01 4.39 -4.62
CA THR A 98 -9.63 3.11 -4.94
C THR A 98 -11.13 3.30 -5.21
N ASP A 99 -11.83 2.23 -5.60
CA ASP A 99 -13.29 2.23 -5.77
C ASP A 99 -14.03 1.70 -4.54
N TRP A 100 -13.33 1.52 -3.42
CA TRP A 100 -13.91 1.03 -2.17
C TRP A 100 -14.42 2.19 -1.32
N ASP A 101 -15.48 1.94 -0.56
CA ASP A 101 -15.90 2.83 0.52
C ASP A 101 -15.16 2.42 1.78
N LEU A 102 -14.41 3.34 2.35
CA LEU A 102 -13.44 3.05 3.39
C LEU A 102 -13.88 3.70 4.70
N PRO A 103 -14.60 3.01 5.59
CA PRO A 103 -14.67 3.40 6.99
C PRO A 103 -13.26 3.55 7.56
N PHE A 104 -12.96 4.70 8.15
CA PHE A 104 -11.62 5.03 8.59
C PHE A 104 -11.61 5.81 9.91
N ALA A 105 -10.46 5.75 10.58
CA ALA A 105 -10.09 6.62 11.69
C ALA A 105 -8.62 7.05 11.53
N VAL A 106 -8.35 8.33 11.78
CA VAL A 106 -7.00 8.91 11.81
C VAL A 106 -6.76 9.52 13.18
N ALA A 107 -5.59 9.27 13.75
CA ALA A 107 -5.14 9.83 15.01
C ALA A 107 -3.66 10.22 14.97
N GLU A 108 -3.26 11.06 15.90
CA GLU A 108 -1.87 11.37 16.20
C GLU A 108 -1.43 10.63 17.47
N GLU A 109 -0.19 10.17 17.48
CA GLU A 109 0.46 9.64 18.65
C GLU A 109 1.70 10.48 18.99
N ARG A 110 1.75 10.97 20.23
CA ARG A 110 2.87 11.72 20.81
C ARG A 110 3.25 11.05 22.13
N GLY A 111 4.30 10.22 22.11
CA GLY A 111 4.67 9.41 23.26
C GLY A 111 3.58 8.38 23.59
N SER A 112 2.96 8.50 24.77
CA SER A 112 1.86 7.62 25.22
C SER A 112 0.47 8.18 24.93
N MET A 113 0.36 9.44 24.50
CA MET A 113 -0.93 10.08 24.25
C MET A 113 -1.34 9.91 22.79
N VAL A 114 -2.59 9.48 22.59
CA VAL A 114 -3.21 9.36 21.27
C VAL A 114 -4.35 10.37 21.18
N ASN A 115 -4.33 11.22 20.16
CA ASN A 115 -5.37 12.20 19.87
C ASN A 115 -6.06 11.86 18.54
N GLY A 116 -7.38 11.68 18.54
CA GLY A 116 -8.13 11.44 17.31
C GLY A 116 -8.23 12.70 16.46
N LEU A 117 -7.85 12.61 15.19
CA LEU A 117 -7.96 13.72 14.23
C LEU A 117 -9.30 13.71 13.51
N HIS A 118 -9.67 12.56 12.94
CA HIS A 118 -10.89 12.45 12.15
C HIS A 118 -11.31 10.99 11.97
N ASN A 119 -12.60 10.77 11.74
CA ASN A 119 -13.15 9.46 11.42
C ASN A 119 -14.38 9.63 10.52
N GLY A 120 -14.73 8.58 9.79
CA GLY A 120 -15.88 8.62 8.90
C GLY A 120 -15.81 7.54 7.83
N ILE A 121 -16.50 7.79 6.72
CA ILE A 121 -16.48 6.93 5.53
C ILE A 121 -15.87 7.72 4.39
N LEU A 122 -14.72 7.26 3.89
CA LEU A 122 -14.03 7.84 2.75
C LEU A 122 -14.43 7.10 1.48
N ARG A 123 -15.27 7.73 0.66
CA ARG A 123 -15.80 7.12 -0.57
C ARG A 123 -14.71 6.85 -1.61
N GLY A 124 -14.97 5.90 -2.50
CA GLY A 124 -14.08 5.64 -3.63
C GLY A 124 -13.82 6.90 -4.45
N LYS A 125 -12.57 7.09 -4.88
CA LYS A 125 -12.10 8.26 -5.65
C LYS A 125 -12.37 9.61 -4.97
N THR A 126 -12.36 9.64 -3.63
CA THR A 126 -12.51 10.87 -2.84
C THR A 126 -11.33 11.09 -1.90
N GLN A 127 -11.34 12.25 -1.26
CA GLN A 127 -10.32 12.66 -0.30
C GLN A 127 -10.99 13.39 0.85
N VAL A 128 -10.35 13.38 2.02
CA VAL A 128 -10.75 14.22 3.15
C VAL A 128 -9.55 14.97 3.70
N LYS A 129 -9.71 16.29 3.86
CA LYS A 129 -8.76 17.16 4.55
C LYS A 129 -8.96 16.98 6.05
N LEU A 130 -7.87 16.75 6.77
CA LEU A 130 -7.87 16.73 8.24
C LEU A 130 -7.70 18.16 8.75
N ASN A 131 -8.24 18.44 9.94
CA ASN A 131 -8.37 19.81 10.44
C ASN A 131 -7.03 20.45 10.86
N GLU A 132 -6.02 19.63 11.16
CA GLU A 132 -4.72 20.10 11.64
C GLU A 132 -3.80 20.53 10.50
N MET A 133 -3.01 21.56 10.77
CA MET A 133 -1.94 22.05 9.90
C MET A 133 -0.59 21.77 10.53
N TYR A 134 0.36 21.33 9.72
CA TYR A 134 1.70 20.97 10.20
C TYR A 134 2.73 21.91 9.59
N SER A 135 3.40 22.67 10.45
CA SER A 135 4.50 23.54 10.04
C SER A 135 5.77 22.72 9.84
N PHE A 136 6.52 23.04 8.79
CA PHE A 136 7.87 22.49 8.57
C PHE A 136 8.85 22.90 9.69
N SER A 137 8.64 24.05 10.34
CA SER A 137 9.52 24.51 11.43
C SER A 137 9.51 23.59 12.64
N THR A 138 8.42 22.84 12.85
CA THR A 138 8.25 21.89 13.95
C THR A 138 8.32 20.45 13.47
N PHE A 139 8.93 20.20 12.30
CA PHE A 139 8.97 18.88 11.67
C PHE A 139 9.52 17.79 12.57
N ASP A 140 10.58 18.07 13.33
CA ASP A 140 11.19 17.10 14.25
C ASP A 140 10.23 16.66 15.37
N ASP A 141 9.28 17.54 15.72
CA ASP A 141 8.24 17.29 16.71
C ASP A 141 6.94 16.77 16.10
N TRP A 142 6.89 16.45 14.80
CA TRP A 142 5.67 15.90 14.20
C TRP A 142 5.27 14.57 14.85
N PRO A 143 3.96 14.33 15.02
CA PRO A 143 3.46 13.13 15.65
C PRO A 143 3.67 11.90 14.75
N THR A 144 3.46 10.72 15.31
CA THR A 144 3.22 9.52 14.48
C THR A 144 1.75 9.51 14.10
N PHE A 145 1.44 9.38 12.81
CA PHE A 145 0.07 9.29 12.33
C PHE A 145 -0.39 7.84 12.36
N LEU A 146 -1.49 7.58 13.06
CA LEU A 146 -2.16 6.29 13.12
C LEU A 146 -3.35 6.33 12.15
N VAL A 147 -3.37 5.45 11.17
CA VAL A 147 -4.45 5.34 10.21
C VAL A 147 -5.02 3.93 10.25
N GLN A 148 -6.32 3.82 10.48
CA GLN A 148 -7.07 2.58 10.41
C GLN A 148 -8.13 2.68 9.32
N VAL A 149 -8.22 1.67 8.47
CA VAL A 149 -9.16 1.61 7.35
C VAL A 149 -9.75 0.21 7.23
N ILE A 150 -11.05 0.13 6.99
CA ILE A 150 -11.74 -1.12 6.69
C ILE A 150 -12.18 -1.10 5.23
N TRP A 151 -11.92 -2.19 4.50
CA TRP A 151 -12.34 -2.31 3.11
C TRP A 151 -13.83 -2.69 3.04
N SER A 152 -14.68 -1.79 2.55
CA SER A 152 -16.11 -2.05 2.41
C SER A 152 -16.63 -1.70 1.01
N ARG A 153 -17.39 -2.62 0.41
CA ARG A 153 -18.08 -2.42 -0.86
C ARG A 153 -19.23 -3.40 -0.99
N ALA A 154 -20.38 -2.93 -1.47
CA ALA A 154 -21.51 -3.80 -1.79
C ALA A 154 -21.18 -4.73 -2.96
N GLY A 155 -21.65 -5.98 -2.87
CA GLY A 155 -21.45 -7.00 -3.90
C GLY A 155 -20.42 -8.06 -3.53
N ARG A 156 -20.11 -8.95 -4.48
CA ARG A 156 -19.19 -10.06 -4.27
C ARG A 156 -17.75 -9.55 -4.37
N ASN A 157 -17.06 -9.48 -3.25
CA ASN A 157 -15.65 -9.11 -3.19
C ASN A 157 -14.87 -10.08 -2.29
N ALA A 158 -13.57 -10.21 -2.52
CA ALA A 158 -12.69 -10.94 -1.62
C ALA A 158 -12.63 -10.23 -0.26
N PHE A 159 -12.67 -11.00 0.82
CA PHE A 159 -12.50 -10.47 2.16
C PHE A 159 -11.07 -9.94 2.34
N ARG A 160 -10.93 -8.67 2.74
CA ARG A 160 -9.64 -8.04 2.99
C ARG A 160 -9.51 -7.69 4.47
N PRO A 161 -8.35 -7.93 5.11
CA PRO A 161 -8.13 -7.52 6.48
C PRO A 161 -8.15 -5.98 6.58
N PRO A 162 -8.55 -5.41 7.72
CA PRO A 162 -8.40 -3.98 7.97
C PRO A 162 -6.94 -3.55 7.80
N LEU A 163 -6.77 -2.38 7.19
CA LEU A 163 -5.47 -1.74 7.07
C LEU A 163 -5.21 -0.92 8.33
N VAL A 164 -4.09 -1.19 9.01
CA VAL A 164 -3.62 -0.43 10.16
C VAL A 164 -2.19 0.02 9.89
N LYS A 165 -1.97 1.33 9.82
CA LYS A 165 -0.66 1.92 9.53
C LYS A 165 -0.25 2.95 10.57
N ARG A 166 1.06 2.95 10.86
CA ARG A 166 1.74 3.93 11.71
C ARG A 166 2.75 4.67 10.84
N VAL A 167 2.49 5.92 10.50
CA VAL A 167 3.32 6.72 9.60
C VAL A 167 4.09 7.74 10.42
N LYS A 168 5.42 7.57 10.49
CA LYS A 168 6.33 8.57 11.05
C LYS A 168 7.04 9.28 9.90
N CYS A 169 6.81 10.57 9.76
CA CYS A 169 7.47 11.38 8.73
C CYS A 169 8.95 11.55 9.08
N ARG A 170 9.84 11.33 8.10
CA ARG A 170 11.30 11.58 8.23
C ARG A 170 11.73 12.60 7.18
N ALA A 171 12.54 13.59 7.57
CA ALA A 171 12.89 14.71 6.70
C ALA A 171 13.57 14.25 5.39
N GLN A 172 14.46 13.25 5.49
CA GLN A 172 15.16 12.66 4.34
C GLN A 172 14.20 12.05 3.30
N THR A 173 13.12 11.42 3.75
CA THR A 173 12.14 10.75 2.87
C THR A 173 11.05 11.70 2.40
N PHE A 174 10.76 12.75 3.19
CA PHE A 174 9.74 13.75 2.88
C PHE A 174 10.07 14.47 1.58
N HIS A 175 11.30 14.94 1.37
CA HIS A 175 11.64 15.70 0.15
C HIS A 175 11.55 14.86 -1.14
N THR A 176 11.83 13.56 -1.06
CA THR A 176 11.80 12.64 -2.20
C THR A 176 10.39 12.12 -2.52
N SER A 177 9.44 12.22 -1.59
CA SER A 177 8.05 11.74 -1.79
C SER A 177 7.12 12.75 -2.46
N LYS A 178 7.68 13.84 -3.01
CA LYS A 178 6.90 14.87 -3.72
C LYS A 178 6.36 14.28 -5.02
N SER A 179 5.04 14.18 -5.11
CA SER A 179 4.33 13.71 -6.31
C SER A 179 3.00 14.44 -6.46
N THR A 180 2.28 14.16 -7.53
CA THR A 180 0.90 14.62 -7.71
C THR A 180 -0.02 13.77 -6.85
N VAL A 181 -0.78 14.41 -5.97
CA VAL A 181 -1.75 13.76 -5.10
C VAL A 181 -2.96 13.34 -5.94
N PRO A 182 -3.30 12.03 -6.01
CA PRO A 182 -4.49 11.56 -6.68
C PRO A 182 -5.76 12.22 -6.12
N VAL A 183 -6.80 12.36 -6.93
CA VAL A 183 -8.06 13.04 -6.60
C VAL A 183 -7.93 14.56 -6.43
N LEU A 184 -6.91 15.05 -5.71
CA LEU A 184 -6.68 16.49 -5.53
C LEU A 184 -6.02 17.15 -6.73
N ASN A 185 -5.24 16.41 -7.53
CA ASN A 185 -4.45 16.93 -8.66
C ASN A 185 -3.50 18.08 -8.26
N GLN A 186 -3.05 18.09 -7.01
CA GLN A 186 -2.11 19.07 -6.45
C GLN A 186 -0.76 18.42 -6.15
N SER A 187 0.31 19.20 -6.11
CA SER A 187 1.60 18.68 -5.65
C SER A 187 1.60 18.53 -4.13
N GLY A 188 2.02 17.37 -3.66
CA GLY A 188 2.16 17.09 -2.24
C GLY A 188 3.14 15.96 -1.97
N HIS A 189 3.39 15.70 -0.69
CA HIS A 189 4.21 14.59 -0.24
C HIS A 189 3.30 13.41 0.08
N LEU A 190 3.51 12.27 -0.60
CA LEU A 190 2.63 11.11 -0.48
C LEU A 190 3.28 9.95 0.27
N TYR A 191 2.47 9.30 1.10
CA TYR A 191 2.79 8.04 1.75
C TYR A 191 1.70 7.03 1.38
N GLN A 192 2.07 5.97 0.66
CA GLN A 192 1.13 4.91 0.34
C GLN A 192 0.88 4.04 1.57
N LEU A 193 -0.38 3.91 1.96
CA LEU A 193 -0.77 3.18 3.16
C LEU A 193 -1.05 1.71 2.87
N ASP A 194 -1.37 1.34 1.63
CA ASP A 194 -1.73 -0.04 1.27
C ASP A 194 -0.60 -0.81 0.59
N ASP A 195 0.64 -0.30 0.62
CA ASP A 195 1.80 -1.08 0.18
C ASP A 195 2.10 -2.21 1.19
N GLU A 196 1.96 -3.45 0.71
CA GLU A 196 2.16 -4.68 1.46
C GLU A 196 3.63 -4.85 1.90
N LYS A 197 4.57 -4.14 1.26
CA LYS A 197 6.00 -4.16 1.61
C LYS A 197 6.31 -3.54 2.96
N GLU A 198 5.42 -2.72 3.51
CA GLU A 198 5.56 -2.10 4.84
C GLU A 198 4.68 -2.75 5.92
N THR A 199 3.96 -3.84 5.63
CA THR A 199 3.11 -4.55 6.62
C THR A 199 3.83 -5.66 7.37
N ALA A 200 5.14 -5.54 7.59
CA ALA A 200 5.78 -6.27 8.67
C ALA A 200 5.41 -5.58 10.00
N PRO A 201 4.83 -6.29 11.00
CA PRO A 201 4.55 -5.68 12.28
C PRO A 201 5.86 -5.25 12.93
N GLN A 202 6.08 -3.93 13.04
CA GLN A 202 7.10 -3.39 13.92
C GLN A 202 6.71 -3.74 15.35
N ASN A 203 7.26 -4.84 15.84
CA ASN A 203 7.38 -5.11 17.26
C ASN A 203 8.07 -3.91 17.89
N VAL A 204 7.33 -3.18 18.74
CA VAL A 204 7.89 -2.23 19.68
C VAL A 204 8.74 -3.04 20.66
N GLN A 205 10.05 -3.11 20.40
CA GLN A 205 11.02 -3.56 21.40
C GLN A 205 11.92 -2.38 21.76
N THR A 206 11.65 -1.87 22.95
CA THR A 206 12.55 -1.08 23.77
C THR A 206 13.88 -1.83 23.98
N ALA A 207 14.98 -1.36 23.38
CA ALA A 207 16.34 -1.50 23.94
C ALA A 207 17.40 -0.70 23.15
N ARG A 208 17.93 0.34 23.81
CA ARG A 208 19.29 0.92 23.78
C ARG A 208 20.03 1.13 22.42
N PRO A 209 20.50 2.36 22.12
CA PRO A 209 21.38 2.59 20.99
C PRO A 209 22.79 2.05 21.30
N VAL A 210 23.29 1.14 20.46
CA VAL A 210 24.72 0.85 20.36
C VAL A 210 25.31 1.83 19.36
N THR A 211 26.23 2.66 19.83
CA THR A 211 27.04 3.59 19.05
C THR A 211 27.91 2.82 18.06
N VAL A 212 27.63 2.93 16.76
CA VAL A 212 28.53 2.42 15.70
C VAL A 212 29.32 3.60 15.15
N LYS A 213 30.65 3.54 15.29
CA LYS A 213 31.60 4.56 14.84
C LYS A 213 31.77 4.52 13.30
N PRO A 214 31.98 5.65 12.61
CA PRO A 214 31.81 5.77 11.14
C PRO A 214 33.05 5.38 10.31
N GLU A 215 34.01 4.63 10.86
CA GLU A 215 35.36 4.55 10.28
C GLU A 215 35.70 3.23 9.56
N GLN A 216 34.84 2.22 9.60
CA GLN A 216 35.10 0.90 8.98
C GLN A 216 34.45 0.69 7.60
N LEU A 217 33.70 1.68 7.08
CA LEU A 217 32.97 1.58 5.80
C LEU A 217 33.78 2.01 4.56
N LYS A 218 35.09 2.29 4.68
CA LYS A 218 35.90 2.81 3.56
C LYS A 218 36.77 1.77 2.84
N ALA A 219 36.77 0.50 3.25
CA ALA A 219 37.66 -0.52 2.67
C ALA A 219 37.01 -1.47 1.64
N GLU A 220 35.68 -1.46 1.47
CA GLU A 220 34.99 -2.35 0.51
C GLU A 220 34.62 -1.67 -0.82
N MET A 221 34.95 -0.39 -1.01
CA MET A 221 34.60 0.38 -2.22
C MET A 221 35.65 0.35 -3.35
N LEU A 222 36.71 -0.47 -3.25
CA LEU A 222 37.74 -0.60 -4.28
C LEU A 222 37.78 -2.01 -4.89
N LYS A 223 36.73 -2.39 -5.63
CA LYS A 223 36.84 -3.40 -6.70
C LYS A 223 36.04 -2.96 -7.93
N PRO A 224 36.58 -3.12 -9.16
CA PRO A 224 35.94 -2.59 -10.36
C PRO A 224 34.71 -3.42 -10.73
N LYS A 225 33.68 -2.68 -11.13
CA LYS A 225 32.41 -3.14 -11.67
C LYS A 225 32.61 -3.92 -12.97
N GLY A 226 32.19 -5.19 -12.95
CA GLY A 226 32.07 -6.02 -14.14
C GLY A 226 31.50 -7.37 -13.75
N GLU A 227 30.18 -7.49 -13.78
CA GLU A 227 29.41 -8.67 -14.21
C GLU A 227 27.93 -8.46 -13.85
N THR A 228 27.08 -8.74 -14.83
CA THR A 228 25.63 -8.81 -14.77
C THR A 228 25.15 -9.52 -13.50
N ALA A 229 24.28 -8.86 -12.73
CA ALA A 229 23.54 -9.50 -11.65
C ALA A 229 22.76 -10.68 -12.25
N ALA A 230 23.23 -11.90 -11.97
CA ALA A 230 22.52 -13.11 -12.30
C ALA A 230 21.11 -13.06 -11.66
N PRO A 231 20.07 -13.59 -12.33
CA PRO A 231 18.77 -13.75 -11.69
C PRO A 231 18.97 -14.53 -10.39
N VAL A 232 18.32 -14.09 -9.30
CA VAL A 232 18.29 -14.84 -8.04
C VAL A 232 17.71 -16.20 -8.35
N SER A 233 18.58 -17.21 -8.43
CA SER A 233 18.23 -18.60 -8.65
C SER A 233 17.66 -19.15 -7.36
N PHE A 234 16.35 -19.36 -7.30
CA PHE A 234 15.72 -20.10 -6.22
C PHE A 234 15.92 -21.60 -6.48
N GLU A 235 16.76 -22.24 -5.67
CA GLU A 235 16.96 -23.67 -5.74
C GLU A 235 15.78 -24.39 -5.07
N ARG A 236 15.20 -25.39 -5.75
CA ARG A 236 14.08 -26.15 -5.20
C ARG A 236 14.58 -27.00 -4.02
N PRO A 237 14.10 -26.76 -2.79
CA PRO A 237 14.56 -27.51 -1.63
C PRO A 237 14.05 -28.96 -1.66
N SER A 238 14.68 -29.82 -0.85
CA SER A 238 14.21 -31.19 -0.68
C SER A 238 12.83 -31.22 -0.04
N ALA A 239 12.00 -32.19 -0.44
CA ALA A 239 10.65 -32.35 0.13
C ALA A 239 10.66 -32.66 1.64
N VAL A 240 11.78 -33.16 2.16
CA VAL A 240 12.03 -33.39 3.58
C VAL A 240 13.32 -32.69 3.95
N VAL A 241 13.27 -31.86 4.99
CA VAL A 241 14.37 -31.02 5.47
C VAL A 241 14.61 -31.32 6.94
N ASP A 242 15.88 -31.57 7.29
CA ASP A 242 16.30 -31.72 8.67
C ASP A 242 16.78 -30.38 9.24
N LEU A 243 16.17 -29.94 10.34
CA LEU A 243 16.52 -28.71 11.04
C LEU A 243 17.35 -28.97 12.29
N HIS A 244 17.77 -30.21 12.59
CA HIS A 244 18.68 -30.46 13.71
C HIS A 244 20.01 -29.74 13.51
N VAL A 245 20.60 -29.27 14.61
CA VAL A 245 21.85 -28.48 14.59
C VAL A 245 22.99 -29.26 13.93
N GLU A 246 23.04 -30.57 14.11
CA GLU A 246 24.03 -31.48 13.53
C GLU A 246 23.91 -31.53 12.00
N ALA A 247 22.69 -31.42 11.46
CA ALA A 247 22.45 -31.39 10.03
C ALA A 247 22.80 -30.01 9.43
N LEU A 248 22.54 -28.93 10.16
CA LEU A 248 22.81 -27.56 9.70
C LEU A 248 24.28 -27.16 9.83
N LEU A 249 24.99 -27.71 10.82
CA LEU A 249 26.40 -27.42 11.12
C LEU A 249 27.22 -28.73 11.15
N PRO A 250 27.54 -29.31 9.98
CA PRO A 250 28.34 -30.55 9.91
C PRO A 250 29.78 -30.37 10.43
N LYS A 251 30.26 -29.12 10.58
CA LYS A 251 31.56 -28.78 11.18
C LYS A 251 31.49 -28.58 12.71
N GLY A 252 30.33 -28.83 13.33
CA GLY A 252 30.09 -28.69 14.76
C GLY A 252 29.54 -27.32 15.18
N GLN A 253 28.88 -27.30 16.33
CA GLN A 253 28.19 -26.13 16.89
C GLN A 253 29.14 -24.98 17.30
N GLY A 254 30.40 -25.28 17.65
CA GLY A 254 31.36 -24.28 18.14
C GLY A 254 30.93 -23.67 19.48
N ASN A 255 31.27 -22.39 19.73
CA ASN A 255 30.91 -21.65 20.95
C ASN A 255 29.52 -20.99 20.88
N ARG A 256 28.59 -21.52 20.08
CA ARG A 256 27.24 -20.94 19.94
C ARG A 256 26.37 -21.27 21.13
N SER A 257 25.68 -20.26 21.64
CA SER A 257 24.66 -20.40 22.67
C SER A 257 23.39 -21.08 22.13
N ASN A 258 22.57 -21.62 23.02
CA ASN A 258 21.29 -22.24 22.66
C ASN A 258 20.34 -21.27 21.93
N ALA A 259 20.41 -19.97 22.25
CA ALA A 259 19.61 -18.95 21.58
C ALA A 259 20.07 -18.73 20.12
N GLU A 260 21.39 -18.69 19.89
CA GLU A 260 21.95 -18.56 18.54
C GLU A 260 21.69 -19.79 17.68
N LEU A 261 21.70 -20.98 18.30
CA LEU A 261 21.32 -22.20 17.61
C LEU A 261 19.85 -22.20 17.19
N LEU A 262 18.95 -21.83 18.10
CA LEU A 262 17.53 -21.74 17.82
C LEU A 262 17.27 -20.75 16.68
N GLU A 263 17.91 -19.58 16.73
CA GLU A 263 17.82 -18.57 15.68
C GLU A 263 18.33 -19.10 14.32
N LEU A 264 19.43 -19.84 14.31
CA LEU A 264 19.95 -20.48 13.09
C LEU A 264 18.95 -21.48 12.50
N GLN A 265 18.35 -22.32 13.33
CA GLN A 265 17.36 -23.32 12.92
C GLN A 265 16.12 -22.64 12.32
N LEU A 266 15.65 -21.55 12.95
CA LEU A 266 14.49 -20.79 12.51
C LEU A 266 14.75 -19.99 11.23
N THR A 267 15.91 -19.37 11.11
CA THR A 267 16.33 -18.66 9.88
C THR A 267 16.42 -19.63 8.71
N THR A 268 16.96 -20.83 8.94
CA THR A 268 17.05 -21.89 7.92
C THR A 268 15.67 -22.40 7.51
N PHE A 269 14.78 -22.61 8.50
CA PHE A 269 13.38 -22.96 8.25
C PHE A 269 12.67 -21.92 7.37
N GLU A 270 12.78 -20.63 7.72
CA GLU A 270 12.16 -19.53 6.96
C GLU A 270 12.66 -19.51 5.52
N LYS A 271 13.99 -19.55 5.33
CA LYS A 271 14.61 -19.58 4.00
C LYS A 271 14.07 -20.73 3.14
N LEU A 272 14.05 -21.95 3.69
CA LEU A 272 13.63 -23.13 2.93
C LEU A 272 12.12 -23.16 2.67
N LEU A 273 11.32 -22.56 3.53
CA LEU A 273 9.90 -22.36 3.28
C LEU A 273 9.67 -21.38 2.11
N GLU A 274 10.37 -20.26 2.10
CA GLU A 274 10.32 -19.28 0.99
C GLU A 274 10.80 -19.89 -0.33
N ASP A 275 11.90 -20.64 -0.31
CA ASP A 275 12.41 -21.34 -1.50
C ASP A 275 11.40 -22.37 -2.04
N ALA A 276 10.72 -23.10 -1.14
CA ALA A 276 9.67 -24.05 -1.53
C ALA A 276 8.45 -23.35 -2.16
N ILE A 277 8.06 -22.18 -1.64
CA ILE A 277 6.97 -21.36 -2.19
C ILE A 277 7.37 -20.79 -3.55
N ALA A 278 8.56 -20.19 -3.65
CA ALA A 278 9.08 -19.59 -4.87
C ALA A 278 9.21 -20.61 -6.01
N THR A 279 9.53 -21.86 -5.68
CA THR A 279 9.65 -22.97 -6.66
C THR A 279 8.35 -23.74 -6.89
N GLY A 280 7.23 -23.30 -6.29
CA GLY A 280 5.90 -23.88 -6.49
C GLY A 280 5.76 -25.30 -5.96
N MET A 281 6.44 -25.65 -4.86
CA MET A 281 6.25 -26.94 -4.20
C MET A 281 4.87 -27.01 -3.55
N ASN A 282 4.18 -28.15 -3.70
CA ASN A 282 2.88 -28.35 -3.07
C ASN A 282 3.00 -28.61 -1.56
N GLU A 283 4.11 -29.23 -1.12
CA GLU A 283 4.35 -29.59 0.26
C GLU A 283 5.84 -29.70 0.58
N ILE A 284 6.17 -29.45 1.85
CA ILE A 284 7.50 -29.61 2.43
C ILE A 284 7.37 -30.12 3.87
N THR A 285 8.26 -31.00 4.30
CA THR A 285 8.28 -31.57 5.67
C THR A 285 9.54 -31.15 6.40
N PHE A 286 9.38 -30.55 7.57
CA PHE A 286 10.49 -30.13 8.43
C PHE A 286 10.62 -31.06 9.63
N ILE A 287 11.81 -31.63 9.81
CA ILE A 287 12.18 -32.45 10.96
C ILE A 287 12.83 -31.53 11.99
N HIS A 288 12.17 -31.33 13.14
CA HIS A 288 12.62 -30.42 14.21
C HIS A 288 12.94 -31.15 15.52
N GLY A 289 12.67 -32.47 15.58
CA GLY A 289 12.93 -33.31 16.74
C GLY A 289 11.85 -33.23 17.82
N VAL A 290 11.88 -34.14 18.78
CA VAL A 290 10.93 -34.15 19.90
C VAL A 290 11.34 -33.19 21.02
N GLY A 291 12.64 -33.11 21.34
CA GLY A 291 13.29 -32.06 22.14
C GLY A 291 12.51 -31.47 23.32
N SER A 292 12.72 -30.18 23.58
CA SER A 292 11.93 -29.35 24.53
C SER A 292 10.62 -28.82 23.94
N GLY A 293 10.35 -29.09 22.66
CA GLY A 293 9.22 -28.53 21.92
C GLY A 293 9.32 -27.04 21.57
N THR A 294 10.40 -26.34 21.93
CA THR A 294 10.57 -24.90 21.65
C THR A 294 10.59 -24.63 20.14
N LEU A 295 11.40 -25.38 19.39
CA LEU A 295 11.50 -25.24 17.93
C LEU A 295 10.18 -25.56 17.24
N ARG A 296 9.50 -26.64 17.65
CA ARG A 296 8.16 -27.01 17.15
C ARG A 296 7.16 -25.88 17.33
N THR A 297 7.05 -25.37 18.57
CA THR A 297 6.08 -24.34 18.95
C THR A 297 6.29 -23.08 18.10
N GLU A 298 7.54 -22.72 17.91
CA GLU A 298 7.90 -21.51 17.19
C GLU A 298 7.74 -21.66 15.66
N ILE A 299 8.01 -22.85 15.09
CA ILE A 299 7.67 -23.19 13.70
C ILE A 299 6.15 -23.13 13.48
N HIS A 300 5.36 -23.78 14.34
CA HIS A 300 3.89 -23.77 14.24
C HIS A 300 3.32 -22.35 14.35
N ARG A 301 3.88 -21.52 15.24
CA ARG A 301 3.51 -20.10 15.39
C ARG A 301 3.72 -19.31 14.11
N ARG A 302 4.84 -19.54 13.40
CA ARG A 302 5.14 -18.89 12.12
C ARG A 302 4.26 -19.40 10.99
N LEU A 303 4.12 -20.72 10.86
CA LEU A 303 3.28 -21.35 9.83
C LEU A 303 1.81 -20.91 9.93
N GLY A 304 1.27 -20.78 11.14
CA GLY A 304 -0.12 -20.33 11.37
C GLY A 304 -0.39 -18.88 10.94
N ARG A 305 0.64 -18.07 10.74
CA ARG A 305 0.53 -16.69 10.25
C ARG A 305 0.96 -16.53 8.79
N HIS A 306 1.42 -17.60 8.15
CA HIS A 306 2.05 -17.54 6.84
C HIS A 306 1.00 -17.49 5.72
N PRO A 307 0.97 -16.44 4.87
CA PRO A 307 -0.10 -16.24 3.88
C PRO A 307 -0.14 -17.33 2.80
N HIS A 308 1.00 -17.92 2.47
CA HIS A 308 1.15 -18.95 1.43
C HIS A 308 1.09 -20.39 1.98
N VAL A 309 0.83 -20.59 3.27
CA VAL A 309 0.60 -21.92 3.85
C VAL A 309 -0.90 -22.22 3.84
N ARG A 310 -1.27 -23.38 3.29
CA ARG A 310 -2.65 -23.86 3.23
C ARG A 310 -3.07 -24.49 4.54
N PHE A 311 -2.27 -25.43 5.03
CA PHE A 311 -2.38 -26.05 6.34
C PHE A 311 -1.03 -26.66 6.74
N PHE A 312 -0.86 -26.97 8.01
CA PHE A 312 0.28 -27.73 8.51
C PHE A 312 -0.21 -28.75 9.54
N GLU A 313 0.49 -29.88 9.63
CA GLU A 313 0.15 -30.96 10.54
C GLU A 313 1.42 -31.64 11.04
N ASP A 314 1.35 -32.26 12.21
CA ASP A 314 2.45 -33.11 12.68
C ASP A 314 2.57 -34.33 11.74
N ALA A 315 3.76 -34.55 11.21
CA ALA A 315 4.02 -35.51 10.15
C ALA A 315 4.85 -36.70 10.61
N GLN A 316 4.74 -37.81 9.87
CA GLN A 316 5.60 -38.98 10.01
C GLN A 316 5.67 -39.59 11.43
N LYS A 317 4.52 -39.68 12.11
CA LYS A 317 4.39 -40.33 13.44
C LYS A 317 5.04 -41.71 13.55
N GLN A 318 5.09 -42.47 12.45
CA GLN A 318 5.66 -43.82 12.40
C GLN A 318 7.20 -43.86 12.29
N LYS A 319 7.85 -42.81 11.76
CA LYS A 319 9.31 -42.75 11.55
C LYS A 319 10.04 -41.77 12.47
N PHE A 320 9.38 -40.68 12.89
CA PHE A 320 9.99 -39.58 13.65
C PHE A 320 9.16 -39.12 14.86
N GLY A 321 8.13 -39.88 15.25
CA GLY A 321 7.22 -39.48 16.34
C GLY A 321 6.52 -38.14 16.06
N TYR A 322 6.34 -37.29 17.07
CA TYR A 322 5.82 -35.92 16.93
C TYR A 322 6.89 -34.90 16.49
N GLY A 323 8.06 -35.36 16.01
CA GLY A 323 9.23 -34.53 15.73
C GLY A 323 9.33 -33.96 14.32
N ALA A 324 8.26 -34.03 13.52
CA ALA A 324 8.23 -33.46 12.18
C ALA A 324 6.91 -32.73 11.91
N THR A 325 6.97 -31.70 11.08
CA THR A 325 5.82 -30.89 10.66
C THR A 325 5.74 -30.89 9.14
N LYS A 326 4.63 -31.38 8.58
CA LYS A 326 4.31 -31.26 7.15
C LYS A 326 3.58 -29.96 6.91
N VAL A 327 4.00 -29.25 5.88
CA VAL A 327 3.46 -27.96 5.47
C VAL A 327 2.92 -28.13 4.07
N ALA A 328 1.62 -27.90 3.89
CA ALA A 328 1.00 -27.80 2.58
C ALA A 328 1.01 -26.35 2.13
N ILE A 329 1.59 -26.08 0.98
CA ILE A 329 1.72 -24.75 0.39
C ILE A 329 0.52 -24.50 -0.55
N LYS A 330 0.12 -23.23 -0.68
CA LYS A 330 -1.07 -22.84 -1.46
C LYS A 330 -0.89 -23.04 -2.95
#